data_AF-A0A451AH48-F1
#
_entry.id   AF-A0A451AH48-F1
#
_cell.length_a   1.000
_cell.length_b   1.000
_cell.length_c   1.000
_cell.angle_alpha   90.00
_cell.angle_beta   90.00
_cell.angle_gamma   90.00
#
_symmetry.space_group_name_H-M   'P 1'
#
loop_
_entity.id
_entity.type
_entity.pdbx_description
1 polymer ?
#
loop_
_entity_poly.entity_id
_entity_poly.type
_entity_poly.pdbx_seq_one_letter_code
_entity_poly.pdbx_strand_id
1 'polypeptide(L)'
;MNYHRPCFFPEVRTDSKGKQRKRYPYEKMMTPYEKLKSLPNAESYLKPGLSFRDIDAIACSITDNQAAEQMNNAKLKLFTTINERVNRAA
;
A
#
# COMPACT_ATOMS: atom_id res chain seq x y z
N MET A 1 5.54 -5.22 1.09
CA MET A 1 5.27 -3.77 0.98
C MET A 1 4.30 -3.58 -0.19
N ASN A 2 3.37 -2.63 -0.13
CA ASN A 2 2.52 -2.31 -1.28
C ASN A 2 3.11 -1.09 -2.01
N TYR A 3 3.34 -1.23 -3.31
CA TYR A 3 3.99 -0.22 -4.16
C TYR A 3 3.02 0.56 -5.06
N HIS A 4 1.77 0.10 -5.19
CA HIS A 4 0.86 0.56 -6.25
C HIS A 4 -0.49 1.07 -5.74
N ARG A 5 -0.88 0.67 -4.53
CA ARG A 5 -2.17 1.09 -3.97
C ARG A 5 -1.98 2.40 -3.20
N PRO A 6 -2.56 3.50 -3.66
CA PRO A 6 -2.49 4.75 -2.92
C PRO A 6 -3.36 4.67 -1.66
N CYS A 7 -2.88 5.28 -0.59
CA CYS A 7 -3.45 5.26 0.75
C CYS A 7 -3.52 6.69 1.31
N PHE A 8 -4.55 6.98 2.10
CA PHE A 8 -4.67 8.25 2.80
C PHE A 8 -3.79 8.28 4.05
N PHE A 9 -2.98 9.33 4.17
CA PHE A 9 -2.20 9.60 5.38
C PHE A 9 -2.74 10.81 6.14
N PRO A 10 -2.80 10.75 7.48
CA PRO A 10 -3.42 11.81 8.27
C PRO A 10 -2.50 13.02 8.45
N GLU A 11 -3.11 14.19 8.52
CA GLU A 11 -2.58 15.38 9.17
C GLU A 11 -3.27 15.55 10.52
N VAL A 12 -2.49 15.87 11.55
CA VAL A 12 -3.04 16.20 12.87
C VAL A 12 -3.26 17.70 12.94
N ARG A 13 -4.50 18.12 13.24
CA ARG A 13 -4.85 19.50 13.58
C ARG A 13 -5.26 19.57 15.03
N THR A 14 -4.68 20.51 15.76
CA THR A 14 -5.05 20.81 17.14
C THR A 14 -6.00 21.98 17.14
N ASP A 15 -7.17 21.84 17.77
CA ASP A 15 -8.11 22.95 17.91
C ASP A 15 -7.70 23.93 19.02
N SER A 16 -8.41 25.06 19.13
CA SER A 16 -8.15 26.08 20.14
C SER A 16 -8.32 25.60 21.58
N LYS A 17 -8.94 24.43 21.80
CA LYS A 17 -9.11 23.79 23.10
C LYS A 17 -8.09 22.68 23.35
N GLY A 18 -7.08 22.54 22.48
CA GLY A 18 -6.02 21.53 22.60
C GLY A 18 -6.41 20.13 22.11
N LYS A 19 -7.61 19.92 21.57
CA LYS A 19 -8.03 18.60 21.08
C LYS A 19 -7.45 18.36 19.69
N GLN A 20 -6.75 17.24 19.53
CA GLN A 20 -6.23 16.77 18.25
C GLN A 20 -7.30 16.06 17.42
N ARG A 21 -7.36 16.37 16.13
CA ARG A 21 -8.21 15.72 15.14
C ARG A 21 -7.37 15.34 13.92
N LYS A 22 -7.60 14.15 13.38
CA LYS A 22 -6.95 13.69 12.15
C LYS A 22 -7.79 14.11 10.94
N ARG A 23 -7.16 14.73 9.95
CA ARG A 23 -7.72 15.01 8.62
C ARG A 23 -6.97 14.15 7.59
N TYR A 24 -7.66 13.66 6.57
CA TYR A 24 -7.06 12.83 5.52
C TYR A 24 -7.17 13.55 4.17
N PRO A 25 -6.33 14.57 3.93
CA PRO A 25 -6.33 15.31 2.67
C PRO A 25 -5.86 14.45 1.49
N TYR A 26 -6.38 14.74 0.29
CA TYR A 26 -6.00 14.04 -0.94
C TYR A 26 -4.54 14.31 -1.31
N GLU A 27 -4.03 15.49 -0.98
CA GLU A 27 -2.64 15.92 -1.21
C GLU A 27 -1.62 15.10 -0.38
N LYS A 28 -2.09 14.35 0.62
CA LYS A 28 -1.25 13.42 1.41
C LYS A 28 -1.43 11.96 1.00
N MET A 29 -2.16 11.70 -0.08
CA MET A 29 -2.33 10.37 -0.62
C MET A 29 -1.02 9.91 -1.26
N MET A 30 -0.52 8.76 -0.83
CA MET A 30 0.75 8.16 -1.27
C MET A 30 0.61 6.64 -1.24
N THR A 31 1.44 5.92 -1.98
CA THR A 31 1.60 4.48 -1.74
C THR A 31 2.34 4.25 -0.41
N PRO A 32 2.15 3.11 0.28
CA PRO A 32 2.91 2.80 1.48
C PRO A 32 4.43 2.86 1.29
N TYR A 33 4.92 2.53 0.09
CA TYR A 33 6.34 2.65 -0.25
C TYR A 33 6.81 4.10 -0.34
N GLU A 34 6.08 4.96 -1.06
CA GLU A 34 6.38 6.39 -1.12
C GLU A 34 6.34 7.03 0.26
N LYS A 35 5.38 6.61 1.10
CA LYS A 35 5.32 7.06 2.48
C LYS A 35 6.56 6.68 3.27
N LEU A 36 7.06 5.45 3.13
CA LEU A 36 8.30 5.02 3.76
C LEU A 36 9.47 5.92 3.31
N LYS A 37 9.62 6.18 2.00
CA LYS A 37 10.67 7.07 1.48
C LYS A 37 10.58 8.49 2.04
N SER A 38 9.38 8.97 2.33
CA SER A 38 9.16 10.33 2.89
C SER A 38 9.60 10.50 4.35
N LEU A 39 9.93 9.41 5.06
CA LEU A 39 10.30 9.49 6.48
C LEU A 39 11.71 10.04 6.67
N PRO A 40 11.98 10.75 7.79
CA PRO A 40 13.35 11.10 8.14
C PRO A 40 14.15 9.82 8.40
N ASN A 41 15.40 9.77 7.91
CA ASN A 41 16.29 8.62 8.03
C ASN A 41 15.69 7.31 7.49
N ALA A 42 14.88 7.38 6.44
CA ALA A 42 14.14 6.23 5.90
C ALA A 42 15.04 5.02 5.57
N GLU A 43 16.28 5.27 5.13
CA GLU A 43 17.26 4.23 4.80
C GLU A 43 17.61 3.33 6.00
N SER A 44 17.58 3.88 7.22
CA SER A 44 17.89 3.12 8.43
C SER A 44 16.84 2.08 8.80
N TYR A 45 15.63 2.18 8.22
CA TYR A 45 14.56 1.20 8.38
C TYR A 45 14.61 0.08 7.34
N LEU A 46 15.54 0.14 6.38
CA LEU A 46 15.72 -0.94 5.41
C LEU A 46 16.45 -2.12 6.03
N LYS A 47 16.20 -3.32 5.48
CA LYS A 47 16.98 -4.50 5.85
C LYS A 47 18.44 -4.30 5.44
N PRO A 48 19.42 -4.83 6.20
CA PRO A 48 20.82 -4.79 5.79
C PRO A 48 21.01 -5.33 4.37
N GLY A 49 21.78 -4.60 3.55
CA GLY A 49 22.04 -4.97 2.15
C GLY A 49 20.93 -4.63 1.16
N LEU A 50 19.84 -3.99 1.59
CA LEU A 50 18.77 -3.52 0.71
C LEU A 50 18.82 -2.00 0.57
N SER A 51 18.87 -1.48 -0.66
CA SER A 51 18.82 -0.05 -0.94
C SER A 51 17.46 0.39 -1.48
N PHE A 52 17.13 1.68 -1.40
CA PHE A 52 15.93 2.19 -2.07
C PHE A 52 15.97 2.01 -3.58
N ARG A 53 17.16 2.02 -4.20
CA ARG A 53 17.33 1.75 -5.63
C ARG A 53 16.84 0.36 -6.02
N ASP A 54 17.15 -0.64 -5.19
CA ASP A 54 16.70 -2.03 -5.45
C ASP A 54 15.18 -2.14 -5.33
N ILE A 55 14.59 -1.44 -4.36
CA ILE A 55 13.14 -1.41 -4.16
C ILE A 55 12.44 -0.60 -5.26
N ASP A 56 13.03 0.50 -5.73
CA ASP A 56 12.53 1.30 -6.84
C ASP A 56 12.46 0.45 -8.12
N ALA A 57 13.46 -0.37 -8.39
CA ALA A 57 13.44 -1.30 -9.53
C ALA A 57 12.26 -2.28 -9.47
N ILE A 58 11.90 -2.75 -8.26
CA ILE A 58 10.72 -3.60 -8.05
C ILE A 58 9.43 -2.79 -8.24
N ALA A 59 9.34 -1.61 -7.63
CA ALA A 59 8.15 -0.75 -7.71
C ALA A 59 7.86 -0.29 -9.15
N CYS A 60 8.89 -0.03 -9.95
CA CYS A 60 8.75 0.37 -11.35
C CYS A 60 8.62 -0.81 -12.33
N SER A 61 8.67 -2.06 -11.87
CA SER A 61 8.61 -3.24 -12.74
C SER A 61 7.25 -3.45 -13.40
N ILE A 62 6.18 -2.94 -12.79
CA ILE A 62 4.81 -2.97 -13.31
C ILE A 62 4.11 -1.64 -13.04
N THR A 63 3.09 -1.34 -13.82
CA THR A 63 2.22 -0.17 -13.61
C THR A 63 1.16 -0.44 -12.55
N ASP A 64 0.58 0.62 -11.98
CA ASP A 64 -0.49 0.49 -10.98
C ASP A 64 -1.73 -0.26 -11.50
N ASN A 65 -2.06 -0.05 -12.78
CA ASN A 65 -3.17 -0.75 -13.43
C ASN A 65 -2.87 -2.25 -13.60
N GLN A 66 -1.64 -2.61 -13.97
CA GLN A 66 -1.22 -4.01 -14.06
C GLN A 66 -1.24 -4.68 -12.67
N ALA A 67 -0.81 -3.99 -11.62
CA ALA A 67 -0.89 -4.49 -10.26
C ALA A 67 -2.36 -4.73 -9.83
N ALA A 68 -3.27 -3.82 -10.17
CA ALA A 68 -4.70 -3.97 -9.91
C ALA A 68 -5.30 -5.16 -10.69
N GLU A 69 -4.94 -5.33 -11.96
CA GLU A 69 -5.37 -6.46 -12.79
C GLU A 69 -4.88 -7.79 -12.21
N GLN A 70 -3.59 -7.90 -11.87
CA GLN A 70 -3.03 -9.11 -11.25
C GLN A 70 -3.75 -9.46 -9.94
N MET A 71 -4.03 -8.47 -9.09
CA MET A 71 -4.80 -8.66 -7.86
C MET A 71 -6.21 -9.18 -8.14
N ASN A 72 -6.92 -8.58 -9.09
CA ASN A 72 -8.28 -9.01 -9.46
C ASN A 72 -8.29 -10.43 -10.03
N ASN A 73 -7.33 -10.77 -10.89
CA ASN A 73 -7.18 -12.10 -11.46
C ASN A 73 -6.89 -13.15 -10.38
N ALA A 74 -6.01 -12.85 -9.42
CA ALA A 74 -5.73 -13.72 -8.28
C ALA A 74 -6.98 -13.90 -7.40
N LYS A 75 -7.72 -12.81 -7.16
CA LYS A 75 -8.98 -12.82 -6.41
C LYS A 75 -10.02 -13.73 -7.06
N LEU A 76 -10.23 -13.62 -8.37
CA LEU A 76 -11.16 -14.47 -9.12
C LEU A 76 -10.79 -15.95 -8.99
N LYS A 77 -9.51 -16.32 -9.23
CA LYS A 77 -9.03 -17.70 -9.08
C LYS A 77 -9.27 -18.27 -7.68
N LEU A 78 -9.03 -17.46 -6.65
CA LEU A 78 -9.27 -17.84 -5.26
C LEU A 78 -10.76 -18.13 -5.00
N PHE A 79 -11.65 -17.24 -5.42
CA PHE A 79 -13.09 -17.39 -5.18
C PHE A 79 -13.71 -18.53 -6.01
N THR A 80 -13.25 -18.75 -7.24
CA THR A 80 -13.65 -19.94 -8.01
C THR A 80 -13.32 -21.22 -7.25
N THR A 81 -12.08 -21.34 -6.74
CA THR A 81 -11.65 -22.51 -5.96
C THR A 81 -12.48 -22.71 -4.69
N ILE A 82 -12.82 -21.63 -3.98
CA ILE A 82 -13.63 -21.69 -2.75
C ILE A 82 -15.06 -22.14 -3.09
N ASN A 83 -15.69 -21.53 -4.09
CA ASN A 83 -17.07 -21.84 -4.48
C ASN A 83 -17.22 -23.28 -4.97
N GLU A 84 -16.26 -23.77 -5.77
CA GLU A 84 -16.24 -25.17 -6.21
C GLU A 84 -16.09 -26.17 -5.06
N ARG A 85 -15.41 -25.81 -3.96
CA ARG A 85 -15.33 -26.66 -2.77
C ARG A 85 -16.64 -26.68 -2.01
N VAL A 86 -17.29 -25.52 -1.86
CA VAL A 86 -18.61 -25.40 -1.22
C VAL A 86 -19.65 -26.21 -1.99
N ASN A 87 -19.71 -26.09 -3.32
CA ASN A 87 -20.66 -26.82 -4.14
C ASN A 87 -20.43 -28.35 -4.16
N ARG A 88 -19.21 -28.83 -3.88
CA ARG A 88 -18.91 -30.26 -3.76
C ARG A 88 -19.24 -30.84 -2.39
N ALA A 89 -19.40 -29.99 -1.38
CA ALA A 89 -19.70 -30.39 -0.01
C ALA A 89 -21.19 -30.26 0.35
N ALA A 90 -21.99 -29.68 -0.55
CA ALA A 90 -23.45 -29.58 -0.49
C ALA A 90 -24.10 -30.71 -1.31
#